data_AF-M5C3E6-F1
#
_entry.id   AF-M5C3E6-F1
#
_cell.length_a   1.000
_cell.length_b   1.000
_cell.length_c   1.000
_cell.angle_alpha   90.00
_cell.angle_beta   90.00
_cell.angle_gamma   90.00
#
_symmetry.space_group_name_H-M   'P 1'
#
loop_
_entity.id
_entity.type
_entity.pdbx_description
1 polymer ?
#
loop_
_entity_poly.entity_id
_entity_poly.type
_entity_poly.pdbx_seq_one_letter_code
_entity_poly.pdbx_strand_id
1 'polypeptide(L)'
;MQQLFGFAGNASIATSGTHHRRFFKSAKHGAEVLAEITDARGVAFVDLDEDGTLDILVQRNGAQTGSRIAFIQNNFFQDAFFLKVIVLNGACPSGICETSSGKYKPFGSTNPGASFKYTVLDTRGERSAAFGIQLPQTGYQALHTPYAFIGLGRTNNYIESLTAGSTSPQSSTTLEGVIPNSKLVLNPNPDGNDWRRELFLRPGQWLWWVLFTLVGATVILFIVVVVLHINEKREDERERKKALHHINFDAL
;
A
#
# COMPACT_ATOMS: atom_id res chain seq x y z
N MET A 1 -25.04 -37.44 0.37
CA MET A 1 -25.00 -37.46 1.85
C MET A 1 -25.34 -36.06 2.31
N GLN A 2 -26.61 -35.83 2.64
CA GLN A 2 -27.17 -34.54 3.08
C GLN A 2 -26.69 -34.26 4.51
N GLN A 3 -26.14 -33.07 4.76
CA GLN A 3 -26.09 -32.50 6.11
C GLN A 3 -26.98 -31.27 6.15
N LEU A 4 -28.06 -31.42 6.93
CA LEU A 4 -29.02 -30.38 7.28
C LEU A 4 -28.34 -29.26 8.07
N PHE A 5 -28.68 -28.02 7.73
CA PHE A 5 -28.45 -26.86 8.59
C PHE A 5 -29.48 -26.86 9.73
N GLY A 6 -29.02 -27.06 10.95
CA GLY A 6 -29.79 -26.83 12.17
C GLY A 6 -29.51 -25.43 12.73
N PHE A 7 -30.56 -24.63 12.87
CA PHE A 7 -30.56 -23.35 13.59
C PHE A 7 -30.49 -23.56 15.11
N ALA A 8 -29.97 -22.53 15.80
CA ALA A 8 -30.02 -22.24 17.23
C ALA A 8 -29.02 -22.98 18.15
N GLY A 9 -28.11 -22.19 18.73
CA GLY A 9 -27.27 -22.59 19.86
C GLY A 9 -26.37 -21.43 20.30
N ASN A 10 -26.80 -20.72 21.36
CA ASN A 10 -25.99 -19.73 22.06
C ASN A 10 -24.65 -20.34 22.47
N ALA A 11 -23.56 -19.89 21.85
CA ALA A 11 -22.21 -20.29 22.22
C ALA A 11 -21.73 -19.45 23.41
N SER A 12 -22.04 -19.91 24.63
CA SER A 12 -21.36 -19.47 25.85
C SER A 12 -20.47 -20.61 26.36
N ILE A 13 -19.16 -20.49 26.13
CA ILE A 13 -18.14 -21.24 26.88
C ILE A 13 -17.15 -20.20 27.41
N ALA A 14 -17.41 -19.74 28.64
CA ALA A 14 -16.46 -18.98 29.43
C ALA A 14 -15.63 -19.98 30.23
N THR A 15 -14.41 -20.27 29.76
CA THR A 15 -13.39 -20.93 30.57
C THR A 15 -12.37 -19.90 31.02
N SER A 16 -12.21 -19.83 32.34
CA SER A 16 -11.26 -19.01 33.08
C SER A 16 -9.82 -19.28 32.64
N GLY A 17 -9.33 -18.45 31.73
CA GLY A 17 -7.92 -18.28 31.42
C GLY A 17 -7.76 -16.88 30.84
N THR A 18 -6.88 -16.07 31.43
CA THR A 18 -6.60 -14.67 31.08
C THR A 18 -5.88 -14.54 29.74
N HIS A 19 -6.45 -15.11 28.69
CA HIS A 19 -6.10 -14.83 27.30
C HIS A 19 -7.33 -14.17 26.66
N HIS A 20 -7.21 -12.91 26.28
CA HIS A 20 -8.23 -12.22 25.50
C HIS A 20 -8.50 -13.00 24.20
N ARG A 21 -9.52 -13.86 24.20
CA ARG A 21 -9.99 -14.54 22.99
C ARG A 21 -10.58 -13.47 22.06
N ARG A 22 -10.01 -13.36 20.85
CA ARG A 22 -10.56 -12.52 19.80
C ARG A 22 -11.68 -13.30 19.11
N PHE A 23 -12.84 -12.66 18.97
CA PHE A 23 -13.98 -13.20 18.25
C PHE A 23 -14.44 -12.20 17.21
N PHE A 24 -14.98 -12.70 16.11
CA PHE A 24 -15.65 -11.85 15.13
C PHE A 24 -17.03 -11.47 15.64
N LYS A 25 -17.39 -10.20 15.45
CA LYS A 25 -18.73 -9.67 15.70
C LYS A 25 -19.25 -9.08 14.40
N SER A 26 -20.51 -9.36 14.07
CA SER A 26 -21.17 -8.75 12.90
C SER A 26 -21.14 -7.22 13.01
N ALA A 27 -20.57 -6.58 12.00
CA ALA A 27 -20.61 -5.13 11.85
C ALA A 27 -22.00 -4.71 11.39
N LYS A 28 -22.64 -3.81 12.14
CA LYS A 28 -23.97 -3.27 11.80
C LYS A 28 -23.89 -1.87 11.19
N HIS A 29 -22.99 -1.05 11.72
CA HIS A 29 -22.81 0.33 11.28
C HIS A 29 -21.91 0.38 10.05
N GLY A 30 -22.30 1.12 9.01
CA GLY A 30 -21.56 1.24 7.75
C GLY A 30 -21.69 0.02 6.83
N ALA A 31 -22.48 -0.97 7.23
CA ALA A 31 -22.74 -2.20 6.47
C ALA A 31 -24.20 -2.28 5.98
N GLU A 32 -24.94 -1.17 6.03
CA GLU A 32 -26.36 -1.10 5.67
C GLU A 32 -26.57 -1.52 4.20
N VAL A 33 -25.71 -1.03 3.30
CA VAL A 33 -25.73 -1.39 1.87
C VAL A 33 -25.54 -2.89 1.64
N LEU A 34 -24.72 -3.56 2.46
CA LEU A 34 -24.54 -5.01 2.38
C LEU A 34 -25.79 -5.75 2.87
N ALA A 35 -26.50 -5.21 3.87
CA ALA A 35 -27.72 -5.80 4.41
C ALA A 35 -28.92 -5.70 3.45
N GLU A 36 -28.94 -4.71 2.56
CA GLU A 36 -29.97 -4.53 1.53
C GLU A 36 -29.90 -5.57 0.41
N ILE A 37 -28.70 -6.14 0.15
CA ILE A 37 -28.51 -7.15 -0.90
C ILE A 37 -28.91 -8.53 -0.37
N THR A 38 -30.08 -9.02 -0.78
CA THR A 38 -30.58 -10.35 -0.40
C THR A 38 -30.37 -11.41 -1.48
N ASP A 39 -29.89 -11.03 -2.65
CA ASP A 39 -29.73 -11.90 -3.82
C ASP A 39 -28.26 -12.15 -4.20
N ALA A 40 -27.35 -12.01 -3.23
CA ALA A 40 -25.93 -12.30 -3.39
C ALA A 40 -25.67 -13.78 -3.68
N ARG A 41 -24.87 -14.05 -4.72
CA ARG A 41 -24.43 -15.38 -5.15
C ARG A 41 -22.94 -15.62 -4.91
N GLY A 42 -22.13 -14.57 -4.99
CA GLY A 42 -20.68 -14.64 -4.81
C GLY A 42 -20.13 -13.31 -4.32
N VAL A 43 -19.01 -13.35 -3.60
CA VAL A 43 -18.31 -12.17 -3.10
C VAL A 43 -16.83 -12.32 -3.40
N ALA A 44 -16.21 -11.24 -3.86
CA ALA A 44 -14.77 -11.14 -4.05
C ALA A 44 -14.27 -9.84 -3.42
N PHE A 45 -13.01 -9.85 -3.01
CA PHE A 45 -12.35 -8.69 -2.41
C PHE A 45 -11.26 -8.19 -3.34
N VAL A 46 -11.25 -6.89 -3.61
CA VAL A 46 -10.29 -6.25 -4.49
C VAL A 46 -10.13 -4.79 -4.07
N ASP A 47 -8.92 -4.26 -4.16
CA ASP A 47 -8.63 -2.86 -3.89
C ASP A 47 -8.66 -2.14 -5.25
N LEU A 48 -9.78 -1.48 -5.58
CA LEU A 48 -10.05 -0.96 -6.93
C LEU A 48 -9.40 0.39 -7.20
N ASP A 49 -9.35 1.25 -6.20
CA ASP A 49 -8.77 2.59 -6.26
C ASP A 49 -7.31 2.64 -5.74
N GLU A 50 -6.71 1.48 -5.47
CA GLU A 50 -5.35 1.31 -4.95
C GLU A 50 -5.17 2.12 -3.65
N ASP A 51 -6.22 2.11 -2.83
CA ASP A 51 -6.33 2.85 -1.59
C ASP A 51 -5.91 2.01 -0.36
N GLY A 52 -5.46 0.77 -0.57
CA GLY A 52 -5.00 -0.09 0.51
C GLY A 52 -6.11 -0.67 1.38
N THR A 53 -7.37 -0.40 1.06
CA THR A 53 -8.54 -1.05 1.63
C THR A 53 -9.10 -2.01 0.60
N LEU A 54 -9.58 -3.17 1.06
CA LEU A 54 -10.21 -4.14 0.16
C LEU A 54 -11.69 -3.82 0.03
N ASP A 55 -12.09 -3.37 -1.15
CA ASP A 55 -13.48 -3.22 -1.56
C ASP A 55 -14.13 -4.57 -1.81
N ILE A 56 -15.46 -4.56 -1.86
CA ILE A 56 -16.29 -5.74 -1.96
C ILE A 56 -17.00 -5.73 -3.30
N LEU A 57 -16.69 -6.73 -4.13
CA LEU A 57 -17.42 -7.04 -5.35
C LEU A 57 -18.45 -8.13 -5.02
N VAL A 58 -19.73 -7.81 -5.16
CA VAL A 58 -20.84 -8.75 -4.96
C VAL A 58 -21.43 -9.14 -6.31
N GLN A 59 -21.40 -10.44 -6.60
CA GLN A 59 -22.10 -11.04 -7.73
C GLN A 59 -23.50 -11.46 -7.29
N ARG A 60 -24.51 -11.07 -8.04
CA ARG A 60 -25.93 -11.21 -7.71
C ARG A 60 -26.63 -12.15 -8.69
N ASN A 61 -27.65 -12.87 -8.22
CA ASN A 61 -28.40 -13.81 -9.06
C ASN A 61 -29.48 -13.11 -9.92
N GLY A 62 -29.83 -11.86 -9.62
CA GLY A 62 -30.80 -11.06 -10.37
C GLY A 62 -32.25 -11.19 -9.88
N ALA A 63 -32.48 -11.76 -8.70
CA ALA A 63 -33.81 -11.80 -8.07
C ALA A 63 -34.26 -10.42 -7.57
N GLN A 64 -33.31 -9.54 -7.25
CA GLN A 64 -33.60 -8.13 -7.00
C GLN A 64 -33.40 -7.30 -8.28
N THR A 65 -34.16 -6.22 -8.44
CA THR A 65 -34.01 -5.27 -9.55
C THR A 65 -32.68 -4.52 -9.45
N GLY A 66 -31.85 -4.57 -10.48
CA GLY A 66 -30.59 -3.84 -10.54
C GLY A 66 -29.50 -4.57 -11.35
N SER A 67 -28.27 -4.07 -11.23
CA SER A 67 -27.09 -4.72 -11.84
C SER A 67 -26.82 -6.07 -11.18
N ARG A 68 -26.38 -7.05 -11.98
CA ARG A 68 -25.93 -8.37 -11.49
C ARG A 68 -24.58 -8.33 -10.78
N ILE A 69 -23.89 -7.20 -10.84
CA ILE A 69 -22.62 -6.96 -10.14
C ILE A 69 -22.78 -5.64 -9.38
N ALA A 70 -22.51 -5.67 -8.08
CA ALA A 70 -22.44 -4.50 -7.23
C ALA A 70 -21.02 -4.35 -6.70
N PHE A 71 -20.52 -3.12 -6.69
CA PHE A 71 -19.26 -2.75 -6.07
C PHE A 71 -19.56 -1.90 -4.85
N ILE A 72 -19.00 -2.30 -3.72
CA ILE A 72 -19.19 -1.63 -2.43
C ILE A 72 -17.82 -1.21 -1.95
N GLN A 73 -17.64 0.10 -1.88
CA GLN A 73 -16.40 0.68 -1.37
C GLN A 73 -16.30 0.44 0.13
N ASN A 74 -15.16 -0.07 0.55
CA ASN A 74 -14.88 -0.29 1.95
C ASN A 74 -14.12 0.90 2.51
N ASN A 75 -14.83 1.79 3.21
CA ASN A 75 -14.24 2.97 3.87
C ASN A 75 -14.12 2.80 5.39
N PHE A 76 -14.06 1.58 5.90
CA PHE A 76 -13.86 1.36 7.33
C PHE A 76 -12.46 1.80 7.75
N PHE A 77 -12.38 2.69 8.74
CA PHE A 77 -11.10 3.09 9.31
C PHE A 77 -10.39 1.88 9.92
N GLN A 78 -9.19 1.60 9.40
CA GLN A 78 -8.37 0.48 9.85
C GLN A 78 -7.06 1.00 10.45
N ASP A 79 -6.89 0.78 11.75
CA ASP A 79 -5.65 1.05 12.48
C ASP A 79 -4.71 -0.17 12.41
N ALA A 80 -4.38 -0.58 11.19
CA ALA A 80 -3.48 -1.69 10.92
C ALA A 80 -2.74 -1.47 9.59
N PHE A 81 -1.52 -1.96 9.53
CA PHE A 81 -0.71 -1.93 8.33
C PHE A 81 -1.04 -3.11 7.40
N PHE A 82 -0.82 -2.91 6.11
CA PHE A 82 -0.92 -3.97 5.11
C PHE A 82 0.33 -3.99 4.22
N LEU A 83 0.51 -5.07 3.46
CA LEU A 83 1.47 -5.17 2.37
C LEU A 83 0.78 -5.79 1.17
N LYS A 84 0.83 -5.11 0.03
CA LYS A 84 0.43 -5.69 -1.26
C LYS A 84 1.67 -6.25 -1.92
N VAL A 85 1.75 -7.56 -2.12
CA VAL A 85 2.94 -8.19 -2.73
C VAL A 85 2.53 -9.04 -3.93
N ILE A 86 3.29 -8.91 -5.02
CA ILE A 86 3.10 -9.70 -6.22
C ILE A 86 4.42 -10.29 -6.70
N VAL A 87 4.40 -11.57 -7.05
CA VAL A 87 5.50 -12.26 -7.74
C VAL A 87 5.09 -12.45 -9.19
N LEU A 88 5.94 -11.95 -10.08
CA LEU A 88 5.77 -12.07 -11.52
C LEU A 88 6.40 -13.37 -12.04
N ASN A 89 6.13 -13.70 -13.30
CA ASN A 89 6.57 -14.92 -13.96
C ASN A 89 8.03 -14.90 -14.45
N GLY A 90 8.78 -13.81 -14.28
CA GLY A 90 10.20 -13.76 -14.67
C GLY A 90 10.47 -13.61 -16.17
N ALA A 91 9.44 -13.32 -16.99
CA ALA A 91 9.57 -13.33 -18.46
C ALA A 91 10.66 -12.39 -19.00
N CYS A 92 10.88 -11.25 -18.35
CA CYS A 92 11.90 -10.27 -18.75
C CYS A 92 12.77 -9.87 -17.54
N PRO A 93 13.96 -10.49 -17.40
CA PRO A 93 14.81 -10.35 -16.20
C PRO A 93 15.39 -8.95 -16.05
N SER A 94 15.78 -8.33 -17.17
CA SER A 94 16.24 -6.94 -17.24
C SER A 94 15.12 -5.91 -16.98
N GLY A 95 13.88 -6.37 -16.76
CA GLY A 95 12.66 -5.57 -16.63
C GLY A 95 12.24 -4.86 -17.92
N ILE A 96 12.97 -5.05 -19.01
CA ILE A 96 12.65 -4.54 -20.33
C ILE A 96 12.58 -5.75 -21.25
N CYS A 97 11.41 -6.00 -21.84
CA CYS A 97 11.31 -6.97 -22.92
C CYS A 97 11.74 -6.30 -24.23
N GLU A 98 12.54 -7.02 -25.00
CA GLU A 98 12.86 -6.65 -26.37
C GLU A 98 12.06 -7.52 -27.33
N THR A 99 11.42 -6.89 -28.30
CA THR A 99 10.71 -7.55 -29.40
C THR A 99 11.22 -7.00 -30.72
N SER A 100 10.90 -7.68 -31.82
CA SER A 100 11.23 -7.21 -33.18
C SER A 100 10.67 -5.81 -33.50
N SER A 101 9.66 -5.35 -32.76
CA SER A 101 9.02 -4.04 -32.88
C SER A 101 9.51 -2.98 -31.88
N GLY A 102 10.44 -3.32 -30.98
CA GLY A 102 11.01 -2.37 -30.02
C GLY A 102 11.15 -2.91 -28.60
N LYS A 103 11.65 -2.04 -27.70
CA LYS A 103 11.83 -2.32 -26.27
C LYS A 103 10.67 -1.76 -25.47
N TYR A 104 10.09 -2.52 -24.55
CA TYR A 104 9.02 -2.07 -23.66
C TYR A 104 9.23 -2.61 -22.24
N LYS A 105 8.74 -1.89 -21.22
CA LYS A 105 8.72 -2.35 -19.82
C LYS A 105 7.43 -3.16 -19.59
N PRO A 106 7.48 -4.50 -19.48
CA PRO A 106 6.30 -5.28 -19.17
C PRO A 106 6.07 -5.26 -17.66
N PHE A 107 4.83 -5.06 -17.25
CA PHE A 107 4.36 -5.76 -16.06
C PHE A 107 4.18 -7.22 -16.51
N GLY A 108 5.07 -8.11 -16.06
CA GLY A 108 5.01 -9.54 -16.38
C GLY A 108 3.68 -10.18 -15.96
N SER A 109 3.49 -11.46 -16.28
CA SER A 109 2.30 -12.17 -15.80
C SER A 109 2.43 -12.51 -14.32
N THR A 110 1.30 -12.61 -13.60
CA THR A 110 1.27 -13.15 -12.23
C THR A 110 1.77 -14.59 -12.21
N ASN A 111 2.55 -14.96 -11.20
CA ASN A 111 3.01 -16.33 -10.98
C ASN A 111 2.10 -17.04 -9.97
N PRO A 112 1.23 -17.97 -10.39
CA PRO A 112 0.33 -18.68 -9.48
C PRO A 112 1.11 -19.51 -8.45
N GLY A 113 0.64 -19.56 -7.20
CA GLY A 113 1.24 -20.38 -6.15
C GLY A 113 2.52 -19.79 -5.53
N ALA A 114 2.88 -18.55 -5.87
CA ALA A 114 3.95 -17.85 -5.16
C ALA A 114 3.57 -17.66 -3.68
N SER A 115 4.55 -17.79 -2.80
CA SER A 115 4.35 -17.88 -1.36
C SER A 115 5.20 -16.86 -0.62
N PHE A 116 4.69 -16.34 0.50
CA PHE A 116 5.32 -15.27 1.27
C PHE A 116 5.33 -15.64 2.73
N LYS A 117 6.51 -15.76 3.32
CA LYS A 117 6.68 -15.85 4.76
C LYS A 117 7.22 -14.51 5.25
N TYR A 118 6.58 -13.93 6.25
CA TYR A 118 7.03 -12.65 6.80
C TYR A 118 7.06 -12.69 8.31
N THR A 119 7.94 -11.86 8.86
CA THR A 119 8.11 -11.70 10.30
C THR A 119 8.01 -10.22 10.64
N VAL A 120 7.14 -9.92 11.60
CA VAL A 120 6.82 -8.57 12.06
C VAL A 120 6.99 -8.49 13.58
N LEU A 121 7.26 -7.29 14.07
CA LEU A 121 7.35 -6.99 15.49
C LEU A 121 6.10 -6.21 15.90
N ASP A 122 5.34 -6.77 16.84
CA ASP A 122 4.21 -6.07 17.48
C ASP A 122 4.72 -4.82 18.21
N THR A 123 3.81 -3.89 18.48
CA THR A 123 4.00 -2.69 19.31
C THR A 123 4.57 -2.97 20.71
N ARG A 124 4.47 -4.21 21.18
CA ARG A 124 5.03 -4.68 22.46
C ARG A 124 6.45 -5.27 22.34
N GLY A 125 7.03 -5.28 21.14
CA GLY A 125 8.34 -5.87 20.86
C GLY A 125 8.30 -7.39 20.62
N GLU A 126 7.12 -8.00 20.62
CA GLU A 126 6.94 -9.44 20.38
C GLU A 126 7.04 -9.77 18.89
N ARG A 127 7.86 -10.78 18.56
CA ARG A 127 8.06 -11.22 17.18
C ARG A 127 6.96 -12.19 16.76
N SER A 128 6.26 -11.89 15.67
CA SER A 128 5.24 -12.74 15.09
C SER A 128 5.58 -13.07 13.65
N ALA A 129 5.44 -14.34 13.27
CA ALA A 129 5.61 -14.80 11.91
C ALA A 129 4.25 -15.21 11.33
N ALA A 130 4.03 -14.86 10.08
CA ALA A 130 2.83 -15.23 9.35
C ALA A 130 3.18 -15.49 7.89
N PHE A 131 2.18 -15.98 7.15
CA PHE A 131 2.35 -16.49 5.81
C PHE A 131 1.18 -16.07 4.92
N GLY A 132 1.46 -15.85 3.64
CA GLY A 132 0.47 -15.51 2.62
C GLY A 132 0.79 -16.21 1.30
N ILE A 133 -0.21 -16.40 0.46
CA ILE A 133 -0.08 -17.05 -0.85
C ILE A 133 -0.72 -16.16 -1.91
N GLN A 134 -0.07 -16.10 -3.07
CA GLN A 134 -0.62 -15.50 -4.27
C GLN A 134 -1.35 -16.55 -5.11
N LEU A 135 -2.59 -16.23 -5.49
CA LEU A 135 -3.43 -17.03 -6.37
C LEU A 135 -3.43 -18.53 -6.00
N PRO A 136 -3.87 -18.91 -4.79
CA PRO A 136 -3.82 -20.29 -4.31
C PRO A 136 -4.72 -21.25 -5.09
N GLN A 137 -5.70 -20.75 -5.84
CA GLN A 137 -6.65 -21.53 -6.61
C GLN A 137 -7.05 -20.82 -7.92
N THR A 138 -7.20 -21.59 -9.00
CA THR A 138 -7.63 -21.12 -10.33
C THR A 138 -8.93 -21.78 -10.81
N GLY A 139 -9.80 -22.18 -9.87
CA GLY A 139 -11.04 -22.92 -10.13
C GLY A 139 -12.19 -22.06 -10.68
N TYR A 140 -13.34 -22.71 -10.92
CA TYR A 140 -14.55 -22.02 -11.37
C TYR A 140 -15.02 -20.98 -10.35
N GLN A 141 -15.24 -19.74 -10.81
CA GLN A 141 -15.62 -18.58 -9.97
C GLN A 141 -14.61 -18.21 -8.87
N ALA A 142 -13.35 -18.63 -8.97
CA ALA A 142 -12.29 -18.17 -8.07
C ALA A 142 -11.83 -16.76 -8.46
N LEU A 143 -12.51 -15.74 -7.92
CA LEU A 143 -12.22 -14.32 -8.15
C LEU A 143 -11.09 -13.81 -7.22
N HIS A 144 -9.96 -14.52 -7.20
CA HIS A 144 -8.79 -14.10 -6.43
C HIS A 144 -8.01 -13.00 -7.15
N THR A 145 -7.41 -12.11 -6.37
CA THR A 145 -6.51 -11.07 -6.90
C THR A 145 -5.21 -11.68 -7.43
N PRO A 146 -4.57 -11.08 -8.45
CA PRO A 146 -3.29 -11.55 -9.00
C PRO A 146 -2.09 -11.28 -8.07
N TYR A 147 -2.33 -10.65 -6.92
CA TYR A 147 -1.38 -10.33 -5.85
C TYR A 147 -1.86 -10.92 -4.52
N ALA A 148 -0.94 -11.09 -3.58
CA ALA A 148 -1.28 -11.36 -2.19
C ALA A 148 -1.45 -10.05 -1.42
N PHE A 149 -2.62 -9.88 -0.80
CA PHE A 149 -2.87 -8.79 0.15
C PHE A 149 -2.67 -9.32 1.57
N ILE A 150 -1.64 -8.82 2.25
CA ILE A 150 -1.23 -9.30 3.56
C ILE A 150 -1.57 -8.23 4.60
N GLY A 151 -2.45 -8.56 5.55
CA GLY A 151 -2.67 -7.72 6.73
C GLY A 151 -1.58 -7.96 7.77
N LEU A 152 -0.78 -6.93 8.05
CA LEU A 152 0.32 -7.00 9.03
C LEU A 152 -0.15 -6.70 10.46
N GLY A 153 -1.34 -6.11 10.60
CA GLY A 153 -1.88 -5.71 11.91
C GLY A 153 -1.20 -4.43 12.44
N ARG A 154 -1.27 -4.25 13.76
CA ARG A 154 -0.50 -3.21 14.46
C ARG A 154 0.92 -3.71 14.64
N THR A 155 1.83 -3.23 13.82
CA THR A 155 3.26 -3.57 13.82
C THR A 155 4.08 -2.29 13.89
N ASN A 156 5.38 -2.43 14.13
CA ASN A 156 6.34 -1.34 13.91
C ASN A 156 6.40 -0.91 12.43
N ASN A 157 7.01 0.25 12.17
CA ASN A 157 7.10 0.90 10.86
C ASN A 157 7.87 0.13 9.77
N TYR A 158 8.31 -1.11 10.02
CA TYR A 158 8.99 -1.97 9.06
C TYR A 158 8.69 -3.44 9.30
N ILE A 159 8.75 -4.24 8.24
CA ILE A 159 8.74 -5.69 8.27
C ILE A 159 10.17 -6.15 8.42
N GLU A 160 10.45 -6.95 9.44
CA GLU A 160 11.81 -7.39 9.77
C GLU A 160 12.40 -8.26 8.66
N SER A 161 11.65 -9.28 8.26
CA SER A 161 12.06 -10.21 7.20
C SER A 161 10.85 -10.66 6.40
N LEU A 162 10.95 -10.58 5.07
CA LEU A 162 9.98 -11.07 4.10
C LEU A 162 10.69 -12.00 3.12
N THR A 163 10.40 -13.29 3.21
CA THR A 163 10.86 -14.30 2.26
C THR A 163 9.76 -14.60 1.26
N ALA A 164 10.03 -14.38 -0.01
CA ALA A 164 9.16 -14.77 -1.11
C ALA A 164 9.73 -15.99 -1.83
N GLY A 165 8.86 -16.97 -2.11
CA GLY A 165 9.16 -18.16 -2.89
C GLY A 165 8.32 -18.19 -4.16
N SER A 166 8.94 -18.56 -5.27
CA SER A 166 8.28 -18.84 -6.55
C SER A 166 8.17 -20.36 -6.74
N THR A 167 7.32 -20.79 -7.65
CA THR A 167 7.16 -22.19 -8.07
C THR A 167 8.38 -22.75 -8.81
N SER A 168 9.36 -21.90 -9.16
CA SER A 168 10.62 -22.34 -9.78
C SER A 168 11.59 -22.96 -8.75
N PRO A 169 12.26 -24.10 -9.05
CA PRO A 169 12.98 -24.95 -8.08
C PRO A 169 14.11 -24.30 -7.26
N GLN A 170 14.59 -23.12 -7.65
CA GLN A 170 15.68 -22.39 -6.96
C GLN A 170 15.37 -20.90 -6.80
N SER A 171 14.08 -20.57 -6.77
CA SER A 171 13.62 -19.20 -6.85
C SER A 171 13.02 -18.81 -5.51
N SER A 172 13.88 -18.38 -4.58
CA SER A 172 13.44 -17.70 -3.36
C SER A 172 14.29 -16.47 -3.11
N THR A 173 13.70 -15.44 -2.52
CA THR A 173 14.42 -14.23 -2.14
C THR A 173 13.94 -13.74 -0.78
N THR A 174 14.86 -13.25 0.03
CA THR A 174 14.54 -12.64 1.33
C THR A 174 14.88 -11.16 1.27
N LEU A 175 13.93 -10.35 1.71
CA LEU A 175 14.07 -8.91 1.87
C LEU A 175 13.98 -8.59 3.35
N GLU A 176 14.85 -7.71 3.82
CA GLU A 176 14.84 -7.19 5.18
C GLU A 176 14.40 -5.72 5.15
N GLY A 177 13.69 -5.27 6.19
CA GLY A 177 13.29 -3.86 6.33
C GLY A 177 12.26 -3.38 5.31
N VAL A 178 11.32 -4.22 4.89
CA VAL A 178 10.28 -3.82 3.93
C VAL A 178 9.30 -2.82 4.57
N ILE A 179 9.00 -1.74 3.87
CA ILE A 179 8.11 -0.68 4.35
C ILE A 179 6.64 -1.14 4.25
N PRO A 180 5.84 -1.08 5.33
CA PRO A 180 4.41 -1.35 5.28
C PRO A 180 3.65 -0.34 4.43
N ASN A 181 2.36 -0.59 4.17
CA ASN A 181 1.49 0.24 3.34
C ASN A 181 2.06 0.53 1.94
N SER A 182 2.75 -0.46 1.39
CA SER A 182 3.42 -0.37 0.10
C SER A 182 3.01 -1.53 -0.80
N LYS A 183 3.32 -1.38 -2.09
CA LYS A 183 3.17 -2.42 -3.10
C LYS A 183 4.54 -2.91 -3.54
N LEU A 184 4.86 -4.16 -3.20
CA LEU A 184 6.11 -4.81 -3.54
C LEU A 184 5.91 -5.72 -4.76
N VAL A 185 6.66 -5.43 -5.83
CA VAL A 185 6.68 -6.24 -7.05
C VAL A 185 8.00 -6.98 -7.11
N LEU A 186 7.92 -8.30 -7.14
CA LEU A 186 9.04 -9.21 -7.20
C LEU A 186 9.05 -9.89 -8.56
N ASN A 187 10.16 -9.78 -9.28
CA ASN A 187 10.33 -10.46 -10.56
C ASN A 187 11.51 -11.44 -10.45
N PRO A 188 11.25 -12.76 -10.46
CA PRO A 188 12.30 -13.77 -10.39
C PRO A 188 13.15 -13.73 -11.67
N ASN A 189 14.46 -13.92 -11.50
CA ASN A 189 15.38 -14.14 -12.62
C ASN A 189 15.40 -15.64 -12.98
N PRO A 190 15.51 -16.04 -14.26
CA PRO A 190 15.73 -17.42 -14.70
C PRO A 190 16.81 -18.17 -13.92
N ASP A 191 17.91 -17.50 -13.57
CA ASP A 191 19.04 -18.11 -12.86
C ASP A 191 18.75 -18.36 -11.36
N GLY A 192 17.55 -18.03 -10.88
CA GLY A 192 17.13 -18.15 -9.47
C GLY A 192 17.75 -17.11 -8.54
N ASN A 193 18.94 -16.62 -8.90
CA ASN A 193 19.70 -15.59 -8.19
C ASN A 193 19.31 -14.17 -8.65
N ASP A 194 19.35 -13.21 -7.71
CA ASP A 194 19.10 -11.79 -7.95
C ASP A 194 17.72 -11.46 -8.55
N TRP A 195 16.70 -11.63 -7.72
CA TRP A 195 15.36 -11.16 -8.04
C TRP A 195 15.32 -9.65 -8.11
N ARG A 196 14.66 -9.13 -9.15
CA ARG A 196 14.36 -7.71 -9.26
C ARG A 196 13.22 -7.36 -8.31
N ARG A 197 13.43 -6.30 -7.53
CA ARG A 197 12.53 -5.84 -6.47
C ARG A 197 12.16 -4.40 -6.78
N GLU A 198 10.88 -4.13 -7.02
CA GLU A 198 10.36 -2.78 -7.19
C GLU A 198 9.38 -2.49 -6.07
N LEU A 199 9.68 -1.47 -5.26
CA LEU A 199 8.83 -1.03 -4.16
C LEU A 199 8.10 0.24 -4.58
N PHE A 200 6.77 0.17 -4.63
CA PHE A 200 5.91 1.29 -4.91
C PHE A 200 5.29 1.78 -3.61
N LEU A 201 5.55 3.05 -3.30
CA LEU A 201 4.95 3.72 -2.17
C LEU A 201 3.62 4.34 -2.60
N ARG A 202 2.58 4.12 -1.80
CA ARG A 202 1.32 4.81 -2.00
C ARG A 202 1.49 6.27 -1.57
N PRO A 203 1.12 7.25 -2.42
CA PRO A 203 1.10 8.64 -1.98
C PRO A 203 0.06 8.79 -0.85
N GLY A 204 0.50 9.32 0.29
CA GLY A 204 -0.41 9.57 1.41
C GLY A 204 -1.45 10.62 1.06
N GLN A 205 -2.68 10.49 1.59
CA GLN A 205 -3.77 11.46 1.38
C GLN A 205 -3.34 12.90 1.71
N TRP A 206 -2.44 13.06 2.69
CA TRP A 206 -1.92 14.36 3.14
C TRP A 206 -0.77 14.93 2.32
N LEU A 207 -0.24 14.18 1.34
CA LEU A 207 0.95 14.56 0.56
C LEU A 207 0.80 15.97 -0.05
N TRP A 208 -0.36 16.28 -0.63
CA TRP A 208 -0.62 17.58 -1.23
C TRP A 208 -0.62 18.72 -0.21
N TRP A 209 -1.22 18.51 0.97
CA TRP A 209 -1.21 19.51 2.04
C TRP A 209 0.20 19.77 2.58
N VAL A 210 0.98 18.72 2.79
CA VAL A 210 2.39 18.82 3.20
C VAL A 210 3.20 19.56 2.13
N LEU A 211 2.99 19.26 0.85
CA LEU A 211 3.65 19.95 -0.24
C LEU A 211 3.30 21.45 -0.26
N PHE A 212 2.02 21.81 -0.14
CA PHE A 212 1.60 23.21 -0.11
C PHE A 212 2.20 23.98 1.07
N THR A 213 2.22 23.39 2.26
CA THR A 213 2.83 24.02 3.44
C THR A 213 4.33 24.24 3.26
N LEU A 214 5.04 23.27 2.68
CA LEU A 214 6.48 23.37 2.42
C LEU A 214 6.81 24.42 1.36
N VAL A 215 6.04 24.47 0.26
CA VAL A 215 6.19 25.52 -0.76
C VAL A 215 5.89 26.89 -0.17
N GLY A 216 4.79 27.02 0.59
CA GLY A 216 4.43 28.27 1.25
C GLY A 216 5.52 28.78 2.19
N ALA A 217 6.07 27.92 3.05
CA ALA A 217 7.17 28.26 3.95
C ALA A 217 8.43 28.71 3.17
N THR A 218 8.75 28.01 2.07
CA THR A 218 9.89 28.37 1.21
C THR A 218 9.71 29.74 0.56
N VAL A 219 8.51 30.05 0.06
CA VAL A 219 8.20 31.36 -0.54
C VAL A 219 8.29 32.49 0.50
N ILE A 220 7.80 32.27 1.72
CA ILE A 220 7.89 33.27 2.80
C ILE A 220 9.35 33.57 3.13
N LEU A 221 10.19 32.54 3.29
CA LEU A 221 11.62 32.71 3.53
C LEU A 221 12.30 33.45 2.36
N PHE A 222 11.94 33.10 1.13
CA PHE A 222 12.45 33.79 -0.06
C PHE A 222 12.11 35.28 -0.06
N ILE A 223 10.86 35.65 0.27
CA ILE A 223 10.44 37.06 0.38
C ILE A 223 11.24 37.79 1.46
N VAL A 224 11.43 37.18 2.63
CA VAL A 224 12.23 37.78 3.72
C VAL A 224 13.67 38.05 3.26
N VAL A 225 14.30 37.08 2.59
CA VAL A 225 15.66 37.22 2.05
C VAL A 225 15.72 38.34 1.01
N VAL A 226 14.76 38.42 0.08
CA VAL A 226 14.71 39.47 -0.94
C VAL A 226 14.52 40.86 -0.31
N VAL A 227 13.65 40.98 0.69
CA VAL A 227 13.43 42.26 1.40
C VAL A 227 14.70 42.70 2.12
N LEU A 228 15.36 41.78 2.84
CA LEU A 228 16.64 42.07 3.51
C LEU A 228 17.71 42.47 2.50
N HIS A 229 17.81 41.77 1.37
CA HIS A 229 18.79 42.08 0.33
C HIS A 229 18.56 43.46 -0.32
N ILE A 230 17.30 43.85 -0.51
CA ILE A 230 16.97 45.20 -1.01
C ILE A 230 17.32 46.27 0.03
N ASN A 231 17.08 46.01 1.31
CA ASN A 231 17.41 46.96 2.38
C ASN A 231 18.93 47.12 2.51
N GLU A 232 19.69 46.04 2.50
CA GLU A 232 21.16 46.05 2.48
C GLU A 232 21.67 46.85 1.28
N LYS A 233 21.17 46.55 0.07
CA LYS A 233 21.55 47.28 -1.14
C LYS A 233 21.25 48.78 -1.07
N ARG A 234 20.14 49.17 -0.42
CA ARG A 234 19.78 50.58 -0.22
C ARG A 234 20.70 51.29 0.77
N GLU A 235 21.21 50.58 1.78
CA GLU A 235 22.16 51.13 2.74
C GLU A 235 23.53 51.32 2.10
N ASP A 236 24.03 50.33 1.36
CA ASP A 236 25.28 50.42 0.60
C ASP A 236 25.28 51.59 -0.40
N GLU A 237 24.17 51.82 -1.09
CA GLU A 237 24.03 52.95 -2.02
C GLU A 237 24.09 54.32 -1.30
N ARG A 238 23.57 54.41 -0.07
CA ARG A 238 23.66 55.64 0.74
C ARG A 238 25.09 55.87 1.22
N GLU A 239 25.81 54.83 1.62
CA GLU A 239 27.22 54.95 2.02
C GLU A 239 28.12 55.34 0.86
N ARG A 240 27.94 54.74 -0.32
CA ARG A 240 28.68 55.13 -1.53
C ARG A 240 28.48 56.60 -1.90
N LYS A 241 27.26 57.11 -1.80
CA LYS A 241 26.98 58.54 -2.07
C LYS A 241 27.70 59.44 -1.06
N LYS A 242 27.68 59.10 0.23
CA LYS A 242 28.43 59.85 1.27
C LYS A 242 29.94 59.84 1.01
N ALA A 243 30.52 58.70 0.64
CA ALA A 243 31.94 58.59 0.32
C ALA A 243 32.33 59.45 -0.90
N LEU A 244 31.53 59.43 -1.96
CA LEU A 244 31.76 60.28 -3.14
C LEU A 244 31.65 61.78 -2.82
N HIS A 245 30.70 62.17 -1.97
CA HIS A 245 30.60 63.56 -1.51
C HIS A 245 31.82 63.97 -0.69
N HIS A 246 32.32 63.12 0.22
CA HIS A 246 33.51 63.42 1.00
C HIS A 246 34.77 63.62 0.13
N ILE A 247 34.96 62.79 -0.90
CA ILE A 247 36.13 62.90 -1.80
C ILE A 247 36.07 64.19 -2.64
N ASN A 248 34.89 64.62 -3.07
CA ASN A 248 34.74 65.87 -3.83
C ASN A 248 35.00 67.13 -2.99
N PHE A 249 34.82 67.08 -1.66
CA PHE A 249 35.14 68.19 -0.77
C PHE A 249 36.62 68.23 -0.34
N ASP A 250 37.32 67.10 -0.40
CA ASP A 250 38.75 66.99 -0.06
C ASP A 250 39.69 67.37 -1.23
N ALA A 251 39.13 67.60 -2.42
CA ALA A 251 39.85 67.96 -3.64
C ALA A 251 39.78 69.46 -4.02
N LEU A 252 39.19 70.30 -3.15
CA LEU A 252 39.04 71.76 -3.28
C LEU A 252 39.80 72.49 -2.17
#